data_AF-A0A1I8FC39-F1
#
_entry.id   AF-A0A1I8FC39-F1
#
_cell.length_a   1.000
_cell.length_b   1.000
_cell.length_c   1.000
_cell.angle_alpha   90.00
_cell.angle_beta   90.00
_cell.angle_gamma   90.00
#
_symmetry.space_group_name_H-M   'P 1'
#
loop_
_entity.id
_entity.type
_entity.pdbx_description
1 polymer ?
#
loop_
_entity_poly.entity_id
_entity_poly.type
_entity_poly.pdbx_seq_one_letter_code
_entity_poly.pdbx_strand_id
1 'polypeptide(L)'
;VWAAAVQNQDFTLIDDYVTGLKTLLYLKSLDGAGGLDPARARQTPVHQRGKSLLATGQSLPAFGPYKQRRKRLSTSCFELATLLKPDPASTRFGQRQRPVTLLRQCRPGWKYYDLDNKQGRVVALVNDDLCINCGKCYMTCNDSGYQTTAPAAPCAPLVCPIIDCITMVPRVGEYVPKRGVPFGARAGAEAGG
;
A
#
# COMPACT_ATOMS: atom_id res chain seq x y z
N VAL A 1 2.90 -16.28 -22.15
CA VAL A 1 3.38 -14.95 -21.70
C VAL A 1 4.32 -14.33 -22.73
N TRP A 2 5.41 -15.00 -23.10
CA TRP A 2 6.38 -14.50 -24.08
C TRP A 2 5.78 -14.26 -25.47
N ALA A 3 5.00 -15.21 -26.00
CA ALA A 3 4.35 -15.06 -27.31
C ALA A 3 3.47 -13.79 -27.38
N ALA A 4 2.66 -13.54 -26.34
CA ALA A 4 1.82 -12.35 -26.28
C ALA A 4 2.64 -11.07 -26.10
N ALA A 5 3.71 -11.09 -25.29
CA ALA A 5 4.57 -9.93 -25.09
C ALA A 5 5.30 -9.53 -26.38
N VAL A 6 5.85 -10.51 -27.11
CA VAL A 6 6.53 -10.27 -28.39
C VAL A 6 5.54 -9.80 -29.46
N GLN A 7 4.32 -10.33 -29.49
CA GLN A 7 3.27 -9.86 -30.41
C GLN A 7 2.86 -8.39 -30.16
N ASN A 8 2.96 -7.92 -28.92
CA ASN A 8 2.59 -6.54 -28.56
C ASN A 8 3.70 -5.51 -28.81
N GLN A 9 4.95 -5.95 -28.95
CA GLN A 9 6.10 -5.10 -29.25
C GLN A 9 6.89 -5.74 -30.39
N ASP A 10 8.05 -6.34 -30.06
CA ASP A 10 9.01 -6.90 -31.00
C ASP A 10 10.10 -7.65 -30.21
N PHE A 11 11.12 -8.17 -30.91
CA PHE A 11 12.17 -8.99 -30.29
C PHE A 11 13.14 -8.22 -29.39
N THR A 12 13.20 -6.88 -29.46
CA THR A 12 14.10 -6.07 -28.59
C THR A 12 13.75 -6.13 -27.11
N LEU A 13 12.53 -6.59 -26.77
CA LEU A 13 12.10 -6.93 -25.41
C LEU A 13 13.08 -7.85 -24.66
N ILE A 14 13.86 -8.67 -25.39
CA ILE A 14 14.86 -9.54 -24.77
C ILE A 14 15.93 -8.76 -24.01
N ASP A 15 16.32 -7.58 -24.50
CA ASP A 15 17.34 -6.74 -23.87
C ASP A 15 16.84 -6.19 -22.52
N ASP A 16 15.58 -5.79 -22.46
CA ASP A 16 14.91 -5.37 -21.23
C ASP A 16 14.78 -6.54 -20.23
N TYR A 17 14.49 -7.75 -20.69
CA TYR A 17 14.42 -8.92 -19.81
C TYR A 17 15.79 -9.28 -19.22
N VAL A 18 16.85 -9.22 -20.02
CA VAL A 18 18.22 -9.53 -19.58
C VAL A 18 18.72 -8.47 -18.61
N THR A 19 18.57 -7.19 -18.93
CA THR A 19 18.98 -6.09 -18.05
C THR A 19 18.13 -6.04 -16.79
N GLY A 20 16.82 -6.24 -16.90
CA GLY A 20 15.89 -6.40 -15.78
C GLY A 20 16.30 -7.53 -14.84
N LEU A 21 16.56 -8.74 -15.35
CA LEU A 21 16.97 -9.85 -14.49
C LEU A 21 18.31 -9.59 -13.79
N LYS A 22 19.30 -9.04 -14.50
CA LYS A 22 20.60 -8.67 -13.91
C LYS A 22 20.43 -7.66 -12.76
N THR A 23 19.59 -6.63 -12.94
CA THR A 23 19.33 -5.63 -11.90
C THR A 23 18.58 -6.23 -10.71
N LEU A 24 17.59 -7.11 -10.92
CA LEU A 24 16.88 -7.82 -9.85
C LEU A 24 17.85 -8.65 -8.98
N LEU A 25 18.77 -9.38 -9.61
CA LEU A 25 19.76 -10.21 -8.92
C LEU A 25 20.80 -9.34 -8.19
N TYR A 26 21.24 -8.25 -8.82
CA TYR A 26 22.15 -7.29 -8.21
C TYR A 26 21.55 -6.67 -6.95
N LEU A 27 20.30 -6.17 -6.99
CA LEU A 27 19.64 -5.55 -5.84
C LEU A 27 19.46 -6.54 -4.68
N LYS A 28 19.16 -7.82 -4.97
CA LYS A 28 19.11 -8.88 -3.95
C LYS A 28 20.45 -9.18 -3.29
N SER A 29 21.57 -8.89 -3.95
CA SER A 29 22.91 -9.13 -3.40
C SER A 29 23.35 -8.08 -2.37
N LEU A 30 22.69 -6.90 -2.36
CA LEU A 30 23.09 -5.75 -1.56
C LEU A 30 22.60 -5.86 -0.11
N ASP A 31 23.54 -5.89 0.84
CA ASP A 31 23.22 -5.78 2.26
C ASP A 31 22.80 -4.36 2.65
N GLY A 32 21.62 -4.22 3.26
CA GLY A 32 21.02 -2.92 3.59
C GLY A 32 20.05 -2.38 2.54
N ALA A 33 19.87 -3.10 1.42
CA ALA A 33 18.87 -2.80 0.40
C ALA A 33 17.44 -3.19 0.81
N GLY A 34 17.14 -3.36 2.10
CA GLY A 34 15.82 -3.80 2.59
C GLY A 34 14.63 -2.92 2.17
N GLY A 35 14.88 -1.75 1.58
CA GLY A 35 13.88 -0.88 0.94
C GLY A 35 14.00 -0.72 -0.58
N LEU A 36 14.96 -1.39 -1.23
CA LEU A 36 15.22 -1.37 -2.67
C LEU A 36 14.90 -2.70 -3.36
N ASP A 37 14.33 -3.67 -2.65
CA ASP A 37 13.86 -4.92 -3.24
C ASP A 37 12.89 -4.62 -4.40
N PRO A 38 13.25 -4.81 -5.67
CA PRO A 38 12.38 -4.48 -6.80
C PRO A 38 11.12 -5.37 -6.85
N ALA A 39 11.15 -6.52 -6.17
CA ALA A 39 10.02 -7.43 -6.02
C ALA A 39 9.01 -6.98 -4.94
N ARG A 40 9.41 -6.08 -4.05
CA ARG A 40 8.52 -5.39 -3.11
C ARG A 40 8.66 -3.91 -3.42
N ALA A 41 7.83 -3.41 -4.34
CA ALA A 41 7.73 -1.98 -4.60
C ALA A 41 7.86 -1.22 -3.29
N ARG A 42 8.90 -0.37 -3.20
CA ARG A 42 9.20 0.43 -2.01
C ARG A 42 7.89 0.96 -1.44
N GLN A 43 7.67 0.85 -0.13
CA GLN A 43 6.54 1.55 0.50
C GLN A 43 6.59 2.99 0.02
N THR A 44 5.61 3.37 -0.81
CA THR A 44 5.71 4.62 -1.54
C THR A 44 5.77 5.76 -0.52
N PRO A 45 6.79 6.63 -0.58
CA PRO A 45 6.85 7.75 0.34
C PRO A 45 5.60 8.59 0.17
N VAL A 46 5.13 9.21 1.26
CA VAL A 46 3.95 10.06 1.22
C VAL A 46 4.19 11.20 0.23
N HIS A 47 3.36 11.24 -0.81
CA HIS A 47 3.56 12.13 -1.94
C HIS A 47 2.23 12.59 -2.53
N GLN A 48 2.30 13.69 -3.28
CA GLN A 48 1.21 14.14 -4.11
C GLN A 48 1.72 14.51 -5.49
N ARG A 49 1.17 13.89 -6.54
CA ARG A 49 1.63 14.05 -7.94
C ARG A 49 3.14 13.80 -8.11
N GLY A 50 3.65 12.76 -7.46
CA GLY A 50 5.07 12.38 -7.45
C GLY A 50 6.00 13.22 -6.56
N LYS A 51 5.50 14.27 -5.89
CA LYS A 51 6.33 15.12 -5.01
C LYS A 51 6.11 14.76 -3.54
N SER A 52 7.20 14.60 -2.79
CA SER A 52 7.13 14.36 -1.35
C SER A 52 6.47 15.51 -0.60
N LEU A 53 5.68 15.20 0.42
CA LEU A 53 5.03 16.20 1.27
C LEU A 53 5.91 16.53 2.49
N LEU A 54 6.01 17.81 2.85
CA LEU A 54 6.72 18.29 4.04
C LEU A 54 5.81 18.31 5.28
N ALA A 55 4.57 18.78 5.11
CA ALA A 55 3.56 18.82 6.16
C ALA A 55 2.65 17.58 6.04
N THR A 56 2.90 16.58 6.89
CA THR A 56 2.19 15.29 6.93
C THR A 56 1.39 15.18 8.24
N GLY A 57 0.30 14.43 8.27
CA GLY A 57 -0.49 14.14 9.48
C GLY A 57 -1.52 15.19 9.86
N GLN A 58 -1.67 16.24 9.06
CA GLN A 58 -2.79 17.18 9.18
C GLN A 58 -3.72 16.86 8.01
N SER A 59 -4.84 16.19 8.27
CA SER A 59 -5.87 15.72 7.31
C SER A 59 -6.47 16.87 6.48
N LEU A 60 -5.65 17.48 5.63
CA LEU A 60 -5.91 18.72 4.90
C LEU A 60 -5.95 18.39 3.41
N PRO A 61 -7.13 18.27 2.80
CA PRO A 61 -7.22 17.93 1.39
C PRO A 61 -6.54 18.97 0.49
N ALA A 62 -6.14 18.56 -0.71
CA ALA A 62 -5.38 19.41 -1.64
C ALA A 62 -6.24 20.35 -2.49
N PHE A 63 -7.38 20.81 -1.96
CA PHE A 63 -8.31 21.70 -2.65
C PHE A 63 -8.82 22.82 -1.74
N GLY A 64 -9.36 23.87 -2.37
CA GLY A 64 -10.00 25.00 -1.68
C GLY A 64 -9.13 25.68 -0.61
N PRO A 65 -9.69 26.02 0.57
CA PRO A 65 -8.97 26.69 1.64
C PRO A 65 -7.90 25.81 2.29
N TYR A 66 -8.13 24.49 2.34
CA TYR A 66 -7.19 23.52 2.90
C TYR A 66 -5.87 23.49 2.11
N LYS A 67 -5.93 23.65 0.79
CA LYS A 67 -4.74 23.79 -0.06
C LYS A 67 -3.88 25.00 0.33
N GLN A 68 -4.51 26.14 0.63
CA GLN A 68 -3.79 27.35 1.05
C GLN A 68 -3.15 27.14 2.42
N ARG A 69 -3.88 26.51 3.36
CA ARG A 69 -3.36 26.16 4.68
C ARG A 69 -2.16 25.21 4.59
N ARG A 70 -2.25 24.16 3.77
CA ARG A 70 -1.14 23.22 3.52
C ARG A 70 0.09 23.91 2.92
N LYS A 71 -0.09 24.88 2.02
CA LYS A 71 1.01 25.70 1.49
C LYS A 71 1.71 26.49 2.58
N ARG A 72 0.96 27.19 3.44
CA ARG A 72 1.52 27.96 4.56
C ARG A 72 2.35 27.08 5.50
N LEU A 73 1.83 25.90 5.84
CA LEU A 73 2.53 24.93 6.68
C LEU A 73 3.80 24.40 6.01
N SER A 74 3.73 24.12 4.71
CA SER A 74 4.90 23.66 3.95
C SER A 74 5.99 24.72 3.93
N THR A 75 5.64 26.00 3.76
CA THR A 75 6.60 27.12 3.84
C THR A 75 7.24 27.20 5.22
N SER A 76 6.45 27.15 6.30
CA SER A 76 7.00 27.18 7.66
C SER A 76 7.92 25.99 7.97
N CYS A 77 7.57 24.78 7.49
CA CYS A 77 8.43 23.61 7.64
C CYS A 77 9.74 23.75 6.85
N PHE A 78 9.68 24.35 5.67
CA PHE A 78 10.85 24.60 4.83
C PHE A 78 11.80 25.62 5.47
N GLU A 79 11.26 26.72 6.03
CA GLU A 79 12.05 27.72 6.75
C GLU A 79 12.77 27.09 7.94
N LEU A 80 12.05 26.32 8.77
CA LEU A 80 12.65 25.58 9.89
C LEU A 80 13.73 24.61 9.42
N ALA A 81 13.48 23.81 8.38
CA ALA A 81 14.44 22.87 7.84
C ALA A 81 15.71 23.55 7.30
N THR A 82 15.59 24.77 6.76
CA THR A 82 16.74 25.55 6.28
C THR A 82 17.63 26.02 7.43
N LEU A 83 17.07 26.26 8.62
CA LEU A 83 17.82 26.62 9.83
C LEU A 83 18.57 25.43 10.45
N LEU A 84 18.09 24.21 10.23
CA LEU A 84 18.75 22.98 10.65
C LEU A 84 19.83 22.62 9.63
N LYS A 85 21.10 22.55 10.06
CA LYS A 85 22.20 22.11 9.17
C LYS A 85 21.90 20.69 8.68
N PRO A 86 22.08 20.39 7.38
CA PRO A 86 21.87 19.04 6.89
C PRO A 86 22.87 18.09 7.55
N ASP A 87 22.37 16.96 8.05
CA ASP A 87 23.23 15.84 8.40
C ASP A 87 24.04 15.45 7.15
N PRO A 88 25.36 15.17 7.27
CA PRO A 88 26.14 14.75 6.12
C PRO A 88 25.53 13.45 5.59
N ALA A 89 24.92 13.53 4.41
CA ALA A 89 24.30 12.39 3.76
C ALA A 89 25.35 11.29 3.62
N SER A 90 25.19 10.21 4.37
CA SER A 90 26.05 9.04 4.28
C SER A 90 25.82 8.39 2.91
N THR A 91 26.65 8.73 1.93
CA THR A 91 26.69 8.13 0.59
C THR A 91 27.28 6.72 0.61
N ARG A 92 26.86 5.87 1.56
CA ARG A 92 27.27 4.46 1.59
C ARG A 92 26.46 3.73 0.53
N PHE A 93 26.95 3.74 -0.70
CA PHE A 93 26.56 2.73 -1.69
C PHE A 93 26.84 1.36 -1.08
N GLY A 94 25.88 0.43 -1.15
CA GLY A 94 26.00 -0.89 -0.54
C GLY A 94 27.25 -1.62 -1.06
N GLN A 95 28.27 -1.75 -0.22
CA GLN A 95 29.58 -2.29 -0.63
C GLN A 95 29.64 -3.82 -0.62
N ARG A 96 28.62 -4.51 -0.08
CA ARG A 96 28.69 -5.95 0.16
C ARG A 96 27.76 -6.70 -0.78
N GLN A 97 28.34 -7.52 -1.65
CA GLN A 97 27.61 -8.47 -2.48
C GLN A 97 27.62 -9.85 -1.82
N ARG A 98 26.45 -10.30 -1.36
CA ARG A 98 26.26 -11.70 -1.00
C ARG A 98 26.14 -12.54 -2.29
N PRO A 99 26.56 -13.81 -2.28
CA PRO A 99 26.33 -14.70 -3.41
C PRO A 99 24.82 -14.82 -3.66
N VAL A 100 24.38 -14.47 -4.88
CA VAL A 100 22.97 -14.50 -5.25
C VAL A 100 22.54 -15.94 -5.49
N THR A 101 21.67 -16.47 -4.63
CA THR A 101 21.11 -17.81 -4.80
C THR A 101 19.78 -17.72 -5.53
N LEU A 102 19.69 -18.31 -6.72
CA LEU A 102 18.43 -18.52 -7.46
C LEU A 102 17.66 -19.70 -6.86
N LEU A 103 17.27 -19.61 -5.59
CA LEU A 103 16.38 -20.59 -4.99
C LEU A 103 14.93 -20.21 -5.28
N ARG A 104 14.13 -21.20 -5.66
CA ARG A 104 12.68 -21.09 -5.86
C ARG A 104 12.02 -20.72 -4.53
N GLN A 105 11.85 -19.42 -4.29
CA GLN A 105 11.24 -18.87 -3.08
C GLN A 105 9.71 -18.96 -3.06
N CYS A 106 9.07 -19.42 -4.15
CA CYS A 106 7.64 -19.70 -4.14
C CYS A 106 7.35 -20.86 -3.21
N ARG A 107 6.81 -20.55 -2.03
CA ARG A 107 6.27 -21.55 -1.10
C ARG A 107 5.19 -22.37 -1.82
N PRO A 108 5.04 -23.66 -1.48
CA PRO A 108 3.94 -24.48 -1.98
C PRO A 108 2.59 -23.82 -1.66
N GLY A 109 1.61 -24.04 -2.55
CA GLY A 109 0.26 -23.51 -2.38
C GLY A 109 -0.36 -23.98 -1.07
N TRP A 110 -0.93 -23.05 -0.32
CA TRP A 110 -1.58 -23.31 0.96
C TRP A 110 -3.02 -23.77 0.73
N LYS A 111 -3.54 -24.69 1.54
CA LYS A 111 -4.97 -25.04 1.52
C LYS A 111 -5.74 -24.02 2.37
N TYR A 112 -7.03 -23.84 2.10
CA TYR A 112 -7.87 -22.88 2.83
C TYR A 112 -7.83 -23.09 4.36
N TYR A 113 -7.80 -24.34 4.82
CA TYR A 113 -7.76 -24.68 6.25
C TYR A 113 -6.41 -24.40 6.93
N ASP A 114 -5.35 -24.19 6.14
CA ASP A 114 -4.03 -23.82 6.65
C ASP A 114 -3.94 -22.30 6.93
N LEU A 115 -4.94 -21.52 6.53
CA LEU A 115 -5.00 -20.07 6.76
C LEU A 115 -5.70 -19.76 8.09
N ASP A 116 -5.11 -18.82 8.85
CA ASP A 116 -5.71 -18.37 10.09
C ASP A 116 -6.89 -17.42 9.84
N ASN A 117 -8.07 -17.86 10.28
CA ASN A 117 -9.33 -17.13 10.14
C ASN A 117 -9.68 -16.26 11.37
N LYS A 118 -8.94 -16.42 12.48
CA LYS A 118 -9.25 -15.79 13.77
C LYS A 118 -8.35 -14.59 14.07
N GLN A 119 -7.02 -14.77 14.05
CA GLN A 119 -6.07 -13.73 14.48
C GLN A 119 -5.45 -12.96 13.30
N GLY A 120 -5.37 -13.57 12.11
CA GLY A 120 -4.84 -12.99 10.87
C GLY A 120 -5.77 -12.03 10.11
N ARG A 121 -6.86 -11.54 10.72
CA ARG A 121 -7.77 -10.61 10.05
C ARG A 121 -7.14 -9.23 9.97
N VAL A 122 -7.25 -8.63 8.79
CA VAL A 122 -6.70 -7.30 8.49
C VAL A 122 -7.81 -6.28 8.25
N VAL A 123 -7.51 -5.02 8.55
CA VAL A 123 -8.38 -3.86 8.32
C VAL A 123 -7.65 -2.89 7.40
N ALA A 124 -8.39 -2.25 6.51
CA ALA A 124 -7.87 -1.22 5.62
C ALA A 124 -7.77 0.12 6.36
N LEU A 125 -6.56 0.71 6.37
CA LEU A 125 -6.31 2.08 6.81
C LEU A 125 -6.01 2.96 5.60
N VAL A 126 -6.70 4.09 5.51
CA VAL A 126 -6.50 5.08 4.45
C VAL A 126 -5.53 6.15 4.93
N ASN A 127 -4.53 6.46 4.11
CA ASN A 127 -3.65 7.60 4.34
C ASN A 127 -4.22 8.86 3.67
N ASP A 128 -4.68 9.82 4.48
CA ASP A 128 -5.29 11.06 4.03
C ASP A 128 -4.34 11.96 3.22
N ASP A 129 -3.03 11.84 3.44
CA ASP A 129 -2.04 12.66 2.74
C ASP A 129 -1.76 12.15 1.32
N LEU A 130 -1.91 10.84 1.08
CA LEU A 130 -1.86 10.21 -0.24
C LEU A 130 -3.20 10.31 -0.98
N CYS A 131 -4.30 10.45 -0.23
CA CYS A 131 -5.65 10.44 -0.78
C CYS A 131 -5.89 11.62 -1.74
N ILE A 132 -6.50 11.32 -2.89
CA ILE A 132 -6.96 12.32 -3.87
C ILE A 132 -8.46 12.60 -3.78
N ASN A 133 -9.13 12.12 -2.72
CA ASN A 133 -10.55 12.31 -2.46
C ASN A 133 -11.49 11.83 -3.59
N CYS A 134 -11.11 10.76 -4.31
CA CYS A 134 -11.91 10.24 -5.43
C CYS A 134 -13.18 9.46 -5.01
N GLY A 135 -13.32 9.08 -3.74
CA GLY A 135 -14.49 8.35 -3.21
C GLY A 135 -14.64 6.90 -3.68
N LYS A 136 -13.77 6.37 -4.54
CA LYS A 136 -13.90 5.01 -5.10
C LYS A 136 -13.90 3.90 -4.05
N CYS A 137 -13.03 4.01 -3.05
CA CYS A 137 -12.99 3.08 -1.93
C CYS A 137 -14.31 3.09 -1.13
N TYR A 138 -14.91 4.27 -0.96
CA TYR A 138 -16.19 4.44 -0.29
C TYR A 138 -17.32 3.79 -1.08
N MET A 139 -17.43 4.06 -2.38
CA MET A 139 -18.49 3.49 -3.22
C MET A 139 -18.38 1.96 -3.34
N THR A 140 -17.16 1.44 -3.47
CA THR A 140 -16.93 -0.02 -3.48
C THR A 140 -17.35 -0.66 -2.15
N CYS A 141 -17.05 -0.02 -1.02
CA CYS A 141 -17.46 -0.53 0.29
C CYS A 141 -18.97 -0.44 0.51
N ASN A 142 -19.61 0.59 -0.06
CA ASN A 142 -21.04 0.80 0.04
C ASN A 142 -21.83 -0.26 -0.76
N ASP A 143 -21.43 -0.49 -2.01
CA ASP A 143 -22.20 -1.31 -2.95
C ASP A 143 -21.76 -2.77 -2.97
N SER A 144 -20.49 -3.05 -2.68
CA SER A 144 -19.89 -4.39 -2.75
C SER A 144 -19.25 -4.83 -1.44
N GLY A 145 -19.43 -4.07 -0.36
CA GLY A 145 -18.79 -4.30 0.93
C GLY A 145 -19.76 -4.32 2.09
N TYR A 146 -19.32 -3.73 3.20
CA TYR A 146 -20.01 -3.79 4.49
C TYR A 146 -20.55 -2.43 4.94
N GLN A 147 -20.60 -1.44 4.05
CA GLN A 147 -21.16 -0.09 4.30
C GLN A 147 -20.54 0.59 5.54
N THR A 148 -19.27 0.34 5.80
CA THR A 148 -18.57 0.94 6.94
C THR A 148 -18.06 2.33 6.58
N THR A 149 -18.48 3.36 7.32
CA THR A 149 -17.90 4.70 7.28
C THR A 149 -16.49 4.64 7.88
N ALA A 150 -15.49 5.20 7.17
CA ALA A 150 -14.05 5.12 7.47
C ALA A 150 -13.69 5.55 8.91
N PRO A 151 -12.66 4.97 9.58
CA PRO A 151 -11.33 4.65 9.00
C PRO A 151 -10.88 3.19 9.10
N ALA A 152 -11.74 2.28 9.58
CA ALA A 152 -11.38 0.89 9.87
C ALA A 152 -12.35 -0.07 9.17
N ALA A 153 -12.29 -0.11 7.85
CA ALA A 153 -13.16 -0.94 7.03
C ALA A 153 -12.48 -2.27 6.64
N PRO A 154 -13.17 -3.42 6.69
CA PRO A 154 -12.64 -4.69 6.18
C PRO A 154 -12.65 -4.79 4.64
N CYS A 155 -12.93 -3.70 3.93
CA CYS A 155 -13.07 -3.68 2.48
C CYS A 155 -11.71 -3.55 1.77
N ALA A 156 -11.55 -4.31 0.69
CA ALA A 156 -10.27 -4.50 0.01
C ALA A 156 -9.73 -3.22 -0.68
N PRO A 157 -8.39 -3.03 -0.72
CA PRO A 157 -7.73 -1.82 -1.21
C PRO A 157 -7.73 -1.66 -2.74
N LEU A 158 -8.25 -2.63 -3.50
CA LEU A 158 -7.91 -2.84 -4.92
C LEU A 158 -8.34 -1.71 -5.87
N VAL A 159 -9.36 -0.93 -5.50
CA VAL A 159 -9.96 0.09 -6.39
C VAL A 159 -9.28 1.46 -6.25
N CYS A 160 -8.39 1.65 -5.26
CA CYS A 160 -7.75 2.94 -5.07
C CYS A 160 -6.75 3.24 -6.22
N PRO A 161 -6.87 4.39 -6.90
CA PRO A 161 -5.97 4.74 -8.01
C PRO A 161 -4.56 5.13 -7.56
N ILE A 162 -4.35 5.35 -6.25
CA ILE A 162 -3.06 5.74 -5.67
C ILE A 162 -2.45 4.52 -4.99
N ILE A 163 -1.27 4.12 -5.47
CA ILE A 163 -0.49 3.00 -4.92
C ILE A 163 -0.19 3.27 -3.44
N ASP A 164 -0.35 2.25 -2.60
CA ASP A 164 -0.22 2.27 -1.13
C ASP A 164 -1.03 3.33 -0.37
N CYS A 165 -2.00 4.01 -1.01
CA CYS A 165 -2.89 4.92 -0.29
C CYS A 165 -3.75 4.22 0.76
N ILE A 166 -4.05 2.93 0.54
CA ILE A 166 -4.76 2.07 1.47
C ILE A 166 -3.83 0.93 1.87
N THR A 167 -3.62 0.76 3.17
CA THR A 167 -2.75 -0.29 3.73
C THR A 167 -3.56 -1.24 4.59
N MET A 168 -3.23 -2.53 4.52
CA MET A 168 -3.87 -3.56 5.35
C MET A 168 -3.06 -3.75 6.62
N VAL A 169 -3.65 -3.39 7.77
CA VAL A 169 -3.01 -3.48 9.09
C VAL A 169 -3.74 -4.55 9.91
N PRO A 170 -3.04 -5.35 10.74
CA PRO A 170 -3.68 -6.32 11.61
C PRO A 170 -4.75 -5.66 12.49
N ARG A 171 -5.90 -6.31 12.60
CA ARG A 171 -7.00 -5.83 13.44
C ARG A 171 -6.61 -5.92 14.92
N VAL A 172 -6.93 -4.88 15.68
CA VAL A 172 -6.86 -4.94 17.14
C VAL A 172 -8.16 -5.58 17.66
N GLY A 173 -8.06 -6.74 18.30
CA GLY A 173 -9.19 -7.48 18.89
C GLY A 173 -9.75 -8.63 18.04
N GLU A 174 -10.59 -9.47 18.65
CA GLU A 174 -11.17 -10.65 18.01
C GLU A 174 -12.17 -10.29 16.88
N TYR A 175 -12.14 -11.06 15.80
CA TYR A 175 -13.08 -10.90 14.70
C TYR A 175 -14.35 -11.74 14.92
N VAL A 176 -15.49 -11.06 15.05
CA VAL A 176 -16.81 -11.69 15.10
C VAL A 176 -17.53 -11.52 13.74
N PRO A 177 -17.83 -12.60 13.01
CA PRO A 177 -18.56 -12.52 11.74
C PRO A 177 -20.01 -12.03 11.94
N LYS A 178 -20.43 -11.04 11.14
CA LYS A 178 -21.82 -10.58 11.11
C LYS A 178 -22.68 -11.61 10.37
N ARG A 179 -23.62 -12.27 11.05
CA ARG A 179 -24.51 -13.29 10.47
C ARG A 179 -25.92 -12.81 10.13
N GLY A 180 -26.25 -11.55 10.48
CA GLY A 180 -27.57 -10.95 10.26
C GLY A 180 -28.63 -11.45 11.25
N VAL A 181 -28.79 -12.77 11.36
CA VAL A 181 -29.69 -13.43 12.31
C VAL A 181 -28.92 -14.16 13.41
N PRO A 182 -29.46 -14.23 14.64
CA PRO A 182 -28.88 -15.06 15.69
C PRO A 182 -28.97 -16.54 15.31
N PHE A 183 -27.98 -17.31 15.75
CA PHE A 183 -27.95 -18.75 15.52
C PHE A 183 -29.21 -19.41 16.11
N GLY A 184 -29.95 -20.12 15.27
CA GLY A 184 -31.18 -20.83 15.68
C GLY A 184 -32.48 -20.01 15.58
N ALA A 185 -32.43 -18.72 15.24
CA ALA A 185 -33.63 -17.94 14.99
C ALA A 185 -34.19 -18.23 13.59
N ARG A 186 -35.49 -18.56 13.51
CA ARG A 186 -36.23 -18.59 12.25
C ARG A 186 -36.32 -17.17 11.70
N ALA A 187 -35.87 -16.95 10.46
CA ALA A 187 -36.06 -15.69 9.76
C ALA A 187 -37.57 -15.46 9.59
N GLY A 188 -38.16 -14.51 10.31
CA GLY A 188 -39.59 -14.18 10.19
C GLY A 188 -40.31 -13.61 11.41
N ALA A 189 -39.66 -13.36 12.55
CA ALA A 189 -40.29 -12.61 13.63
C ALA A 189 -40.04 -11.10 13.41
N GLU A 190 -40.93 -10.45 12.65
CA GLU A 190 -41.02 -8.99 12.61
C GLU A 190 -41.22 -8.47 14.04
N ALA A 191 -40.29 -7.63 14.50
CA ALA A 191 -40.44 -6.88 15.74
C ALA A 191 -41.46 -5.76 15.50
N GLY A 192 -42.74 -6.07 15.75
CA GLY A 192 -43.77 -5.06 15.92
C GLY A 192 -43.61 -4.37 17.28
N GLY A 193 -43.38 -3.06 17.25
CA GLY A 193 -43.37 -2.14 18.39
C GLY A 193 -43.63 -0.72 17.91
#